data_AF-A0A2X2SUM3-F1
#
_entry.id   AF-A0A2X2SUM3-F1
#
_cell.length_a   1.000
_cell.length_b   1.000
_cell.length_c   1.000
_cell.angle_alpha   90.00
_cell.angle_beta   90.00
_cell.angle_gamma   90.00
#
_symmetry.space_group_name_H-M   'P 1'
#
loop_
_entity.id
_entity.type
_entity.pdbx_description
1 polymer ?
#
loop_
_entity_poly.entity_id
_entity_poly.type
_entity_poly.pdbx_seq_one_letter_code
_entity_poly.pdbx_strand_id
1 'polypeptide(L)'
;MYGNEPEALGQYQQSDLAIQAAAASPHQLVLMLFNGLMDELVRAKSHIAARRYERKVQSINKCIDILNALTSALDYDKGAI
;
A
#
# COMPACT_ATOMS: atom_id res chain seq x y z
N MET A 1 14.02 -27.05 16.23
CA MET A 1 14.00 -26.51 14.87
C MET A 1 12.61 -25.94 14.58
N TYR A 2 12.27 -24.80 15.20
CA TYR A 2 11.03 -24.09 14.84
C TYR A 2 11.38 -23.15 13.68
N GLY A 3 10.94 -23.53 12.49
CA GLY A 3 11.22 -22.80 11.25
C GLY A 3 10.45 -21.49 11.17
N ASN A 4 10.99 -20.54 10.43
CA ASN A 4 10.44 -19.22 10.16
C ASN A 4 9.15 -19.28 9.30
N GLU A 5 8.08 -19.85 9.83
CA GLU A 5 6.74 -19.87 9.23
C GLU A 5 6.14 -18.47 8.92
N PRO A 6 6.36 -17.40 9.72
CA PRO A 6 5.79 -16.09 9.40
C PRO A 6 6.46 -15.39 8.20
N GLU A 7 7.74 -15.66 7.94
CA GLU A 7 8.47 -15.06 6.82
C GLU A 7 8.02 -15.66 5.48
N ALA A 8 7.83 -16.98 5.45
CA ALA A 8 7.31 -17.67 4.27
C ALA A 8 5.92 -17.14 3.88
N LEU A 9 4.99 -17.03 4.85
CA LEU A 9 3.64 -16.52 4.61
C LEU A 9 3.62 -15.07 4.08
N GLY A 10 4.47 -14.19 4.63
CA GLY A 10 4.58 -12.81 4.15
C GLY A 10 5.14 -12.72 2.72
N GLN A 11 6.05 -13.61 2.35
CA GLN A 11 6.65 -13.65 1.02
C GLN A 11 5.65 -14.14 -0.04
N TYR A 12 4.82 -15.14 0.29
CA TYR A 12 3.71 -15.57 -0.58
C TYR A 12 2.69 -14.45 -0.80
N GLN A 13 2.30 -13.73 0.25
CA GLN A 13 1.35 -12.61 0.12
C GLN A 13 1.87 -11.47 -0.77
N GLN A 14 3.16 -11.13 -0.67
CA GLN A 14 3.78 -10.13 -1.53
C GLN A 14 3.83 -10.59 -2.99
N SER A 15 4.14 -11.87 -3.23
CA SER A 15 4.16 -12.45 -4.58
C SER A 15 2.78 -12.41 -5.23
N ASP A 16 1.72 -12.77 -4.51
CA ASP A 16 0.35 -12.76 -5.04
C ASP A 16 -0.10 -11.34 -5.39
N LEU A 17 0.21 -10.36 -4.55
CA LEU A 17 -0.07 -8.94 -4.81
C LEU A 17 0.66 -8.43 -6.06
N ALA A 18 1.92 -8.82 -6.25
CA ALA A 18 2.69 -8.45 -7.43
C ALA A 18 2.11 -9.06 -8.71
N ILE A 19 1.71 -10.33 -8.67
CA ILE A 19 1.04 -11.01 -9.79
C ILE A 19 -0.29 -10.34 -10.13
N GLN A 20 -1.11 -10.02 -9.12
CA GLN A 20 -2.38 -9.33 -9.31
C GLN A 20 -2.17 -7.93 -9.91
N ALA A 21 -1.18 -7.18 -9.43
CA ALA A 21 -0.85 -5.87 -9.99
C ALA A 21 -0.38 -5.97 -11.44
N ALA A 22 0.44 -6.97 -11.78
CA ALA A 22 0.93 -7.16 -13.15
C ALA A 22 -0.20 -7.47 -14.16
N ALA A 23 -1.28 -8.13 -13.72
CA ALA A 23 -2.42 -8.47 -14.56
C ALA A 23 -3.57 -7.45 -14.52
N ALA A 24 -3.50 -6.43 -13.65
CA ALA A 24 -4.58 -5.47 -13.44
C ALA A 24 -4.66 -4.40 -14.54
N SER A 25 -5.89 -4.03 -14.92
CA SER A 25 -6.12 -2.83 -15.74
C SER A 25 -5.74 -1.54 -14.99
N PRO A 26 -5.51 -0.41 -15.68
CA PRO A 26 -5.17 0.86 -15.03
C PRO A 26 -6.16 1.28 -13.94
N HIS A 27 -7.46 1.12 -14.18
CA HIS A 27 -8.48 1.42 -13.17
C HIS A 27 -8.40 0.45 -11.96
N GLN A 28 -8.14 -0.83 -12.20
CA GLN A 28 -7.95 -1.80 -11.11
C GLN A 28 -6.69 -1.51 -10.28
N LEU A 29 -5.59 -1.07 -10.91
CA LEU A 29 -4.38 -0.63 -10.19
C LEU A 29 -4.67 0.55 -9.26
N VAL A 30 -5.43 1.55 -9.74
CA VAL A 30 -5.86 2.68 -8.91
C VAL A 30 -6.70 2.21 -7.72
N LEU A 31 -7.67 1.31 -7.94
CA LEU A 31 -8.47 0.74 -6.84
C LEU A 31 -7.61 -0.02 -5.82
N MET A 32 -6.63 -0.82 -6.29
CA MET A 32 -5.71 -1.55 -5.42
C MET A 32 -4.88 -0.60 -4.56
N LEU A 33 -4.37 0.49 -5.14
CA LEU A 33 -3.64 1.54 -4.42
C LEU A 33 -4.53 2.25 -3.38
N PHE A 34 -5.77 2.59 -3.74
CA PHE A 34 -6.73 3.18 -2.79
C PHE A 34 -7.04 2.25 -1.62
N ASN A 35 -7.25 0.96 -1.87
CA ASN A 35 -7.47 -0.03 -0.82
C ASN A 35 -6.25 -0.12 0.12
N GLY A 36 -5.04 -0.20 -0.45
CA GLY A 36 -3.80 -0.19 0.33
C GLY A 36 -3.60 1.07 1.16
N LEU A 37 -4.00 2.24 0.64
CA LEU A 37 -3.98 3.50 1.37
C LEU A 37 -4.93 3.47 2.57
N MET A 38 -6.16 3.00 2.37
CA MET A 38 -7.16 2.92 3.44
C MET A 38 -6.70 1.98 4.56
N ASP A 39 -6.14 0.82 4.21
CA ASP A 39 -5.57 -0.12 5.19
C ASP A 39 -4.42 0.50 5.98
N GLU A 40 -3.53 1.23 5.31
CA GLU A 40 -2.40 1.87 5.97
C GLU A 40 -2.83 3.06 6.85
N LEU A 41 -3.88 3.81 6.47
CA LEU A 41 -4.47 4.85 7.31
C LEU A 41 -5.06 4.27 8.60
N VAL A 42 -5.73 3.11 8.52
CA VAL A 42 -6.23 2.41 9.71
C VAL A 42 -5.06 1.99 10.61
N ARG A 43 -3.96 1.47 10.05
CA ARG A 43 -2.73 1.14 10.80
C ARG A 43 -2.11 2.38 11.45
N ALA A 44 -1.99 3.49 10.72
CA ALA A 44 -1.49 4.75 11.24
C ALA A 44 -2.32 5.23 12.43
N LYS A 45 -3.65 5.19 12.33
CA LYS A 45 -4.58 5.54 13.42
C LYS A 45 -4.36 4.66 14.65
N SER A 46 -4.20 3.35 14.46
CA SER A 46 -3.86 2.40 15.53
C SER A 46 -2.51 2.71 16.19
N HIS A 47 -1.50 3.13 15.42
CA HIS A 47 -0.21 3.53 15.97
C HIS A 47 -0.27 4.83 16.77
N ILE A 48 -1.06 5.80 16.32
CA ILE A 48 -1.33 7.05 17.05
C ILE A 48 -2.01 6.76 18.39
N ALA A 49 -3.11 5.98 18.38
CA ALA A 49 -3.85 5.65 19.59
C ALA A 49 -2.98 4.92 20.64
N ALA A 50 -2.08 4.05 20.19
CA ALA A 50 -1.16 3.31 21.04
C ALA A 50 0.15 4.05 21.37
N ARG A 51 0.29 5.33 20.97
CA ARG A 51 1.51 6.14 21.18
C ARG A 51 2.80 5.51 20.62
N ARG A 52 2.69 4.74 19.53
CA ARG A 52 3.83 4.11 18.84
C ARG A 52 4.40 5.05 17.77
N TYR A 53 5.19 6.03 18.18
CA TYR A 53 5.59 7.14 17.30
C TYR A 53 6.45 6.72 16.11
N GLU A 54 7.42 5.81 16.28
CA GLU A 54 8.24 5.33 15.16
C GLU A 54 7.39 4.63 14.10
N ARG A 55 6.53 3.70 14.52
CA ARG A 55 5.64 2.99 13.60
C ARG A 55 4.59 3.90 12.98
N LYS A 56 4.10 4.91 13.71
CA LYS A 56 3.26 5.98 13.14
C LYS A 56 3.98 6.63 11.96
N VAL A 57 5.22 7.07 12.13
CA VAL A 57 5.97 7.73 11.06
C VAL A 57 6.12 6.82 9.86
N GLN A 58 6.44 5.54 10.06
CA GLN A 58 6.52 4.56 8.98
C GLN A 58 5.21 4.42 8.20
N SER A 59 4.07 4.26 8.89
CA SER A 59 2.75 4.17 8.23
C SER A 59 2.40 5.46 7.48
N ILE A 60 2.69 6.63 8.05
CA ILE A 60 2.41 7.91 7.39
C ILE A 60 3.26 8.09 6.13
N ASN A 61 4.56 7.76 6.18
CA ASN A 61 5.41 7.82 4.99
C ASN A 61 4.89 6.90 3.89
N LYS A 62 4.46 5.67 4.25
CA LYS A 62 3.85 4.75 3.29
C LYS A 62 2.54 5.29 2.69
N CYS A 63 1.70 5.96 3.48
CA CYS A 63 0.53 6.66 2.92
C CYS A 63 0.92 7.73 1.90
N ILE A 64 2.00 8.50 2.17
CA ILE A 64 2.51 9.52 1.26
C ILE A 64 3.04 8.87 -0.04
N ASP A 65 3.78 7.76 0.06
CA ASP A 65 4.29 7.04 -1.11
C ASP A 65 3.15 6.55 -2.02
N ILE A 66 2.07 6.01 -1.43
CA ILE A 66 0.89 5.57 -2.18
C ILE A 66 0.18 6.76 -2.85
N LEU A 67 0.05 7.88 -2.15
CA LEU A 67 -0.54 9.10 -2.73
C LEU A 67 0.29 9.60 -3.91
N ASN A 68 1.63 9.65 -3.79
CA ASN A 68 2.51 10.04 -4.88
C ASN A 68 2.38 9.10 -6.09
N ALA A 69 2.24 7.79 -5.85
CA ALA A 69 2.00 6.81 -6.91
C ALA A 69 0.65 7.02 -7.60
N LEU A 70 -0.42 7.27 -6.83
CA LEU A 70 -1.75 7.61 -7.36
C LEU A 70 -1.73 8.90 -8.19
N THR A 71 -1.07 9.94 -7.70
CA THR A 71 -0.89 11.21 -8.42
C THR A 71 -0.10 11.02 -9.71
N SER A 72 0.92 10.17 -9.71
CA SER A 72 1.70 9.85 -10.92
C SER A 72 0.92 9.01 -11.93
N ALA A 73 -0.07 8.23 -11.48
CA ALA A 73 -0.95 7.44 -12.34
C ALA A 73 -2.09 8.27 -12.95
N LEU A 74 -2.37 9.47 -12.41
CA LEU A 74 -3.29 10.42 -12.99
C LEU A 74 -2.60 11.11 -14.17
N ASP A 75 -2.92 10.64 -15.37
CA ASP A 75 -2.42 11.15 -16.64
C ASP A 75 -2.95 12.59 -16.86
N TYR A 76 -2.16 13.61 -16.48
CA TYR A 76 -2.54 15.02 -16.57
C TYR A 76 -2.70 15.51 -18.02
N ASP A 77 -2.14 14.78 -18.99
CA ASP A 77 -2.26 15.11 -20.42
C ASP A 77 -3.64 14.78 -21.00
N LYS A 78 -4.46 13.97 -20.33
CA LYS A 78 -5.85 13.70 -20.73
C LYS A 78 -6.88 14.64 -20.12
N GLY A 79 -6.46 15.57 -19.27
CA GLY A 79 -7.31 16.59 -18.65
C GLY A 79 -7.38 17.91 -19.43
N ALA A 80 -6.50 18.12 -20.42
CA ALA A 80 -6.57 19.27 -21.31
C ALA A 80 -7.59 18.98 -22.44
N ILE A 81 -8.85 19.33 -22.20
CA ILE A 81 -9.85 19.54 -23.25
C ILE A 81 -9.85 21.04 -23.57
#